data_AF-A0A2E7CUH5-F1
#
_entry.id   AF-A0A2E7CUH5-F1
#
_cell.length_a   1.000
_cell.length_b   1.000
_cell.length_c   1.000
_cell.angle_alpha   90.00
_cell.angle_beta   90.00
_cell.angle_gamma   90.00
#
_symmetry.space_group_name_H-M   'P 1'
#
loop_
_entity.id
_entity.type
_entity.pdbx_description
1 polymer ?
#
loop_
_entity_poly.entity_id
_entity_poly.type
_entity_poly.pdbx_seq_one_letter_code
_entity_poly.pdbx_strand_id
1 'polypeptide(L)'
;ARVNWDIKDLPKGTPAGGFVPYLRINAMVINQETGMKTFIDLIPHINLSDNFHYARNISLPGKVTDLYTVEYTVSPPSKYDVALHMDWKKEIGPTFFETVRFKYKDVDFEEIAKASRR
;
A
#
# COMPACT_ATOMS: atom_id res chain seq x y z
N ALA A 1 2.57 4.06 -3.67
CA ALA A 1 3.42 3.87 -2.48
C ALA A 1 4.47 2.81 -2.76
N ARG A 2 5.75 3.08 -2.50
CA ARG A 2 6.79 2.03 -2.51
C ARG A 2 6.52 1.12 -1.32
N VAL A 3 6.49 -0.18 -1.55
CA VAL A 3 6.27 -1.17 -0.49
C VAL A 3 7.42 -2.14 -0.56
N ASN A 4 8.45 -1.81 0.22
CA ASN A 4 9.74 -2.46 0.18
C ASN A 4 10.08 -2.99 1.57
N TRP A 5 10.93 -4.01 1.59
CA TRP A 5 11.61 -4.45 2.79
C TRP A 5 12.41 -3.29 3.40
N ASP A 6 12.57 -3.32 4.72
CA ASP A 6 13.42 -2.36 5.43
C ASP A 6 14.90 -2.42 4.94
N ILE A 7 15.75 -1.57 5.48
CA ILE A 7 17.20 -1.60 5.23
C ILE A 7 17.94 -2.32 6.36
N LYS A 8 17.42 -2.28 7.59
CA LYS A 8 18.16 -2.72 8.78
C LYS A 8 17.53 -3.94 9.44
N ASP A 9 16.22 -3.92 9.65
CA ASP A 9 15.51 -4.99 10.34
C ASP A 9 14.88 -5.95 9.33
N LEU A 10 15.65 -6.97 8.93
CA LEU A 10 15.31 -7.88 7.84
C LEU A 10 15.56 -9.34 8.20
N PRO A 11 14.67 -10.26 7.78
CA PRO A 11 14.99 -11.68 7.75
C PRO A 11 16.26 -11.93 6.96
N LYS A 12 17.08 -12.88 7.42
CA LYS A 12 18.34 -13.22 6.76
C LYS A 12 18.08 -13.65 5.31
N GLY A 13 18.84 -13.08 4.37
CA GLY A 13 18.71 -13.36 2.94
C GLY A 13 17.70 -12.48 2.20
N THR A 14 16.91 -11.67 2.92
CA THR A 14 16.04 -10.66 2.30
C THR A 14 16.87 -9.52 1.68
N PRO A 15 16.62 -9.14 0.43
CA PRO A 15 17.29 -8.00 -0.18
C PRO A 15 16.81 -6.69 0.47
N ALA A 16 17.73 -5.97 1.11
CA ALA A 16 17.46 -4.68 1.73
C ALA A 16 16.85 -3.70 0.72
N GLY A 17 15.73 -3.06 1.08
CA GLY A 17 15.03 -2.13 0.20
C GLY A 17 14.35 -2.78 -1.01
N GLY A 18 14.34 -4.11 -1.10
CA GLY A 18 13.70 -4.84 -2.19
C GLY A 18 12.17 -4.73 -2.14
N PHE A 19 11.52 -4.67 -3.30
CA PHE A 19 10.06 -4.64 -3.41
C PHE A 19 9.43 -5.89 -2.80
N VAL A 20 8.31 -5.73 -2.09
CA VAL A 20 7.53 -6.84 -1.53
C VAL A 20 6.36 -7.19 -2.49
N PRO A 21 6.44 -8.31 -3.23
CA PRO A 21 5.46 -8.66 -4.24
C PRO A 21 4.22 -9.35 -3.64
N TYR A 22 3.18 -9.49 -4.46
CA TYR A 22 1.94 -10.24 -4.18
C TYR A 22 1.12 -9.77 -2.97
N LEU A 23 1.38 -8.57 -2.46
CA LEU A 23 0.56 -7.99 -1.40
C LEU A 23 -0.81 -7.61 -1.95
N ARG A 24 -1.83 -7.78 -1.11
CA ARG A 24 -3.18 -7.29 -1.38
C ARG A 24 -3.36 -6.00 -0.59
N ILE A 25 -3.35 -4.87 -1.30
CA ILE A 25 -3.44 -3.54 -0.67
C ILE A 25 -4.70 -2.85 -1.15
N ASN A 26 -5.55 -2.45 -0.22
CA ASN A 26 -6.70 -1.62 -0.49
C ASN A 26 -6.64 -0.31 0.30
N ALA A 27 -7.29 0.71 -0.25
CA ALA A 27 -7.50 1.99 0.39
C ALA A 27 -8.98 2.37 0.38
N MET A 28 -9.45 2.88 1.52
CA MET A 28 -10.74 3.57 1.61
C MET A 28 -10.46 5.05 1.79
N VAL A 29 -10.97 5.87 0.87
CA VAL A 29 -10.86 7.33 0.92
C VAL A 29 -12.22 7.89 1.28
N ILE A 30 -12.29 8.66 2.36
CA ILE A 30 -13.52 9.17 2.96
C ILE A 30 -13.43 10.69 2.97
N ASN A 31 -14.36 11.37 2.30
CA ASN A 31 -14.49 12.81 2.38
C ASN A 31 -15.03 13.18 3.77
N GLN A 32 -14.31 14.01 4.52
CA GLN A 32 -14.65 14.31 5.92
C GLN A 32 -15.84 15.26 6.05
N GLU A 33 -16.15 16.05 5.02
CA GLU A 33 -17.29 16.97 5.00
C GLU A 33 -18.60 16.23 4.71
N THR A 34 -18.61 15.37 3.70
CA THR A 34 -19.82 14.71 3.19
C THR A 34 -19.99 13.28 3.68
N GLY A 35 -18.94 12.64 4.19
CA GLY A 35 -18.92 11.23 4.56
C GLY A 35 -18.90 10.25 3.38
N MET A 36 -18.90 10.75 2.14
CA MET A 36 -18.83 9.90 0.94
C MET A 36 -17.52 9.11 0.90
N LYS A 37 -17.60 7.88 0.40
CA LYS A 37 -16.47 6.93 0.40
C LYS A 37 -16.22 6.39 -0.98
N THR A 38 -14.95 6.16 -1.30
CA THR A 38 -14.53 5.31 -2.41
C THR A 38 -13.55 4.25 -1.91
N PHE A 39 -13.62 3.07 -2.50
CA PHE A 39 -12.78 1.92 -2.17
C PHE A 39 -11.93 1.56 -3.39
N ILE A 40 -10.65 1.36 -3.17
CA ILE A 40 -9.67 1.20 -4.25
C ILE A 40 -8.73 0.05 -3.91
N ASP A 41 -8.65 -0.93 -4.81
CA ASP A 41 -7.58 -1.92 -4.81
C ASP A 41 -6.36 -1.37 -5.55
N LEU A 42 -5.21 -1.30 -4.86
CA LEU A 42 -3.95 -0.91 -5.45
C LEU A 42 -3.32 -2.12 -6.14
N ILE A 43 -2.74 -1.88 -7.32
CA ILE A 43 -2.04 -2.90 -8.09
C ILE A 43 -0.56 -2.53 -8.25
N PRO A 44 0.34 -3.52 -8.42
CA PRO A 44 1.74 -3.25 -8.74
C PRO A 44 1.85 -2.49 -10.07
N HIS A 45 2.60 -1.40 -10.05
CA HIS A 45 3.01 -0.59 -11.19
C HIS A 45 4.53 -0.50 -11.22
N ILE A 46 5.07 -0.16 -12.38
CA ILE A 46 6.48 0.16 -12.57
C ILE A 46 6.62 1.46 -13.36
N ASN A 47 7.51 2.34 -12.93
CA ASN A 47 7.91 3.54 -13.66
C ASN A 47 9.44 3.74 -13.51
N LEU A 48 10.02 4.68 -14.26
CA LEU A 48 11.46 4.94 -14.19
C LEU A 48 11.89 5.70 -12.92
N SER A 49 11.02 6.53 -12.34
CA SER A 49 11.34 7.37 -11.18
C SER A 49 11.37 6.60 -9.86
N ASP A 50 10.38 5.74 -9.66
CA ASP A 50 10.08 5.05 -8.40
C ASP A 50 10.23 3.54 -8.49
N ASN A 51 10.42 3.00 -9.70
CA ASN A 51 10.46 1.57 -9.97
C ASN A 51 9.15 0.89 -9.49
N PHE A 52 9.19 -0.37 -9.06
CA PHE A 52 8.02 -1.10 -8.59
C PHE A 52 7.35 -0.43 -7.37
N HIS A 53 6.05 -0.18 -7.47
CA HIS A 53 5.24 0.41 -6.41
C HIS A 53 3.77 0.00 -6.54
N TYR A 54 2.98 0.08 -5.48
CA TYR A 54 1.53 -0.13 -5.55
C TYR A 54 0.81 1.20 -5.77
N ALA A 55 -0.08 1.28 -6.75
CA ALA A 55 -0.87 2.48 -7.03
C ALA A 55 -2.14 2.18 -7.84
N ARG A 56 -3.02 3.18 -7.93
CA ARG A 56 -4.17 3.23 -8.84
C ARG A 56 -4.62 4.68 -9.02
N ASN A 57 -5.08 5.04 -10.22
CA ASN A 57 -5.75 6.33 -10.43
C ASN A 57 -7.17 6.28 -9.87
N ILE A 58 -7.60 7.37 -9.24
CA ILE A 58 -8.89 7.45 -8.55
C ILE A 58 -9.55 8.79 -8.84
N SER A 59 -10.88 8.82 -8.73
CA SER A 59 -11.63 10.06 -8.55
C SER A 59 -11.93 10.24 -7.07
N LEU A 60 -11.70 11.44 -6.54
CA LEU A 60 -12.03 11.75 -5.15
C LEU A 60 -13.55 11.74 -4.95
N PRO A 61 -14.06 11.22 -3.82
CA PRO A 61 -15.48 11.23 -3.50
C PRO A 61 -15.90 12.60 -2.94
N GLY A 62 -15.61 13.69 -3.65
CA GLY A 62 -15.86 15.07 -3.20
C GLY A 62 -15.05 16.10 -3.98
N LYS A 63 -14.95 17.33 -3.46
CA LYS A 63 -14.15 18.38 -4.10
C LYS A 63 -12.67 18.19 -3.77
N VAL A 64 -11.82 18.61 -4.70
CA VAL A 64 -10.37 18.51 -4.55
C VAL A 64 -9.81 19.30 -3.36
N THR A 65 -10.54 20.32 -2.91
CA THR A 65 -10.20 21.22 -1.79
C THR A 65 -10.66 20.69 -0.43
N ASP A 66 -11.39 19.57 -0.39
CA ASP A 66 -11.90 19.02 0.86
C ASP A 66 -10.82 18.20 1.57
N LEU A 67 -10.96 18.01 2.89
CA LEU A 67 -10.10 17.11 3.66
C LEU A 67 -10.64 15.67 3.64
N TYR A 68 -9.71 14.72 3.58
CA TYR A 68 -10.03 13.30 3.49
C TYR A 68 -9.39 12.49 4.60
N THR A 69 -10.10 11.47 5.07
CA THR A 69 -9.50 10.36 5.80
C THR A 69 -9.16 9.25 4.81
N VAL A 70 -7.93 8.73 4.89
CA VAL A 70 -7.46 7.60 4.07
C VAL A 70 -7.12 6.43 4.98
N GLU A 71 -7.77 5.30 4.75
CA GLU A 71 -7.52 4.06 5.49
C GLU A 71 -6.95 3.01 4.54
N TYR A 72 -5.72 2.56 4.81
CA TYR A 72 -5.09 1.46 4.08
C TYR A 72 -5.27 0.15 4.84
N THR A 73 -5.54 -0.93 4.11
CA THR A 73 -5.40 -2.30 4.60
C THR A 73 -4.37 -3.02 3.75
N VAL A 74 -3.31 -3.51 4.38
CA VAL A 74 -2.24 -4.28 3.74
C VAL A 74 -2.35 -5.71 4.24
N SER A 75 -2.73 -6.61 3.34
CA SER A 75 -2.87 -8.03 3.63
C SER A 75 -1.75 -8.83 2.98
N PRO A 76 -1.28 -9.91 3.63
CA PRO A 76 -0.30 -10.80 3.04
C PRO A 76 -0.85 -11.44 1.75
N PRO A 77 0.07 -11.97 0.91
CA PRO A 77 -0.31 -12.85 -0.18
C PRO A 77 -1.14 -14.02 0.36
N SER A 78 -2.05 -14.57 -0.44
CA SER A 78 -2.74 -15.79 -0.04
C SER A 78 -1.75 -16.98 -0.06
N LYS A 79 -2.13 -18.08 0.60
CA LYS A 79 -1.36 -19.34 0.56
C LYS A 79 -1.20 -19.94 -0.84
N TYR A 80 -1.95 -19.43 -1.83
CA TYR A 80 -1.87 -19.84 -3.23
C TYR A 80 -0.98 -18.91 -4.06
N ASP A 81 -0.63 -17.73 -3.54
CA ASP A 81 0.21 -16.73 -4.23
C ASP A 81 1.69 -16.89 -3.86
N VAL A 82 1.99 -17.20 -2.59
CA VAL A 82 3.36 -17.33 -2.07
C VAL A 82 3.45 -18.52 -1.12
N ALA A 83 4.35 -19.45 -1.41
CA ALA A 83 4.67 -20.58 -0.54
C ALA A 83 5.86 -20.26 0.38
N LEU A 84 5.79 -20.67 1.64
CA LEU A 84 6.87 -20.47 2.62
C LEU A 84 7.73 -21.73 2.74
N HIS A 85 9.04 -21.55 2.60
CA HIS A 85 10.02 -22.60 2.86
C HIS A 85 10.14 -22.91 4.36
N MET A 86 10.73 -24.07 4.68
CA MET A 86 10.79 -24.59 6.05
C MET A 86 11.67 -23.74 6.97
N ASP A 87 12.75 -23.16 6.45
CA ASP A 87 13.62 -22.22 7.16
C ASP A 87 12.85 -20.96 7.57
N TRP A 88 12.11 -20.32 6.66
CA TRP A 88 11.23 -19.20 6.98
C TRP A 88 10.24 -19.56 8.09
N LYS A 89 9.59 -20.72 7.96
CA LYS A 89 8.61 -21.19 8.96
C LYS A 89 9.21 -21.36 10.35
N LYS A 90 10.49 -21.74 10.43
CA LYS A 90 11.21 -21.94 11.69
C LYS A 90 11.73 -20.64 12.28
N GLU A 91 12.25 -19.74 11.45
CA GLU A 91 12.88 -18.49 11.89
C GLU A 91 11.86 -17.38 12.15
N ILE A 92 10.84 -17.27 11.30
CA ILE A 92 9.87 -16.16 11.32
C ILE A 92 8.49 -16.66 11.78
N GLY A 93 7.99 -17.72 11.15
CA GLY A 93 6.71 -18.31 11.52
C GLY A 93 5.91 -18.88 10.34
N PRO A 94 4.75 -19.51 10.62
CA PRO A 94 3.97 -20.26 9.64
C PRO A 94 3.20 -19.36 8.64
N THR A 95 3.20 -18.04 8.84
CA THR A 95 2.53 -17.05 8.00
C THR A 95 3.53 -16.01 7.49
N PHE A 96 3.15 -15.25 6.46
CA PHE A 96 4.00 -14.20 5.90
C PHE A 96 3.99 -12.96 6.80
N PHE A 97 2.81 -12.41 7.10
CA PHE A 97 2.54 -11.48 8.21
C PHE A 97 1.01 -11.38 8.41
N GLU A 98 0.55 -10.74 9.49
CA GLU A 98 -0.88 -10.48 9.73
C GLU A 98 -1.36 -9.23 9.00
N THR A 99 -2.65 -9.14 8.68
CA THR A 99 -3.16 -7.93 8.01
C THR A 99 -3.00 -6.70 8.89
N VAL A 100 -2.35 -5.65 8.35
CA VAL A 100 -2.15 -4.37 9.05
C VAL A 100 -3.01 -3.28 8.46
N ARG A 101 -3.37 -2.29 9.28
CA ARG A 101 -4.21 -1.16 8.89
C ARG A 101 -3.53 0.15 9.27
N PHE A 102 -3.56 1.12 8.36
CA PHE A 102 -3.06 2.46 8.58
C PHE A 102 -4.19 3.47 8.35
N LYS A 103 -4.27 4.50 9.18
CA LYS A 103 -5.27 5.55 9.06
C LYS A 103 -4.61 6.91 9.10
N TYR A 104 -4.86 7.70 8.06
CA TYR A 104 -4.39 9.07 7.92
C TYR A 104 -5.64 9.97 7.88
N LYS A 105 -5.66 11.00 8.72
CA LYS A 105 -6.75 12.00 8.77
C LYS A 105 -6.27 13.30 8.17
N ASP A 106 -7.22 14.15 7.80
CA ASP A 106 -6.95 15.51 7.34
C ASP A 106 -5.98 15.54 6.14
N VAL A 107 -6.11 14.56 5.25
CA VAL A 107 -5.31 14.46 4.03
C VAL A 107 -5.86 15.44 3.01
N ASP A 108 -5.00 16.36 2.58
CA ASP A 108 -5.24 17.30 1.49
C ASP A 108 -4.68 16.73 0.17
N PHE A 109 -5.53 16.66 -0.86
CA PHE A 109 -5.16 16.19 -2.19
C PHE A 109 -5.05 17.32 -3.22
N GLU A 110 -5.26 18.58 -2.85
CA GLU A 110 -5.36 19.71 -3.76
C GLU A 110 -4.09 19.89 -4.60
N GLU A 111 -2.93 19.93 -3.94
CA GLU A 111 -1.64 20.11 -4.62
C GLU A 111 -1.39 19.00 -5.63
N ILE A 112 -1.51 17.74 -5.20
CA ILE A 112 -1.18 16.59 -6.04
C ILE A 112 -2.18 16.36 -7.17
N ALA A 113 -3.45 16.71 -6.97
CA ALA A 113 -4.48 16.59 -8.00
C ALA A 113 -4.37 17.67 -9.08
N LYS A 114 -3.84 18.85 -8.73
CA LYS A 114 -3.57 19.94 -9.68
C LYS A 114 -2.20 19.85 -10.34
N ALA A 115 -1.30 19.03 -9.81
CA ALA A 115 0.02 18.82 -10.39
C ALA A 115 -0.08 18.24 -11.81
N SER A 116 0.58 18.90 -12.77
CA SER A 116 0.78 18.33 -14.11
C SER A 116 1.88 17.27 -14.05
N ARG A 117 1.56 16.05 -14.47
CA ARG A 117 2.57 15.01 -14.64
C ARG A 117 3.34 15.27 -15.93
N ARG A 118 4.66 15.08 -15.87
CA ARG A 118 5.58 15.21 -17.00
C ARG A 118 5.56 13.97 -17.87
#